data_AF-A0A2V4DYH5-F1
#
_entry.id   AF-A0A2V4DYH5-F1
#
_cell.length_a   1.000
_cell.length_b   1.000
_cell.length_c   1.000
_cell.angle_alpha   90.00
_cell.angle_beta   90.00
_cell.angle_gamma   90.00
#
_symmetry.space_group_name_H-M   'P 1'
#
loop_
_entity.id
_entity.type
_entity.pdbx_description
1 polymer ?
#
loop_
_entity_poly.entity_id
_entity_poly.type
_entity_poly.pdbx_seq_one_letter_code
_entity_poly.pdbx_strand_id
1 'polypeptide(L)'
;MSVSVLNANLLLEQYEQLNYVVEQMLENAQQENWESLINLQAKYHQLAENIQLNDDINLINDISSSQQDSIRMYIKNILSYQLQLEKLIHRRHSELAELIGEQVDYQTKIDSYQKIANLV
;
A
#
# COMPACT_ATOMS: atom_id res chain seq x y z
N MET A 1 -26.56 7.14 -24.08
CA MET A 1 -25.79 7.59 -22.91
C MET A 1 -24.86 8.71 -23.36
N SER A 2 -24.78 9.82 -22.64
CA SER A 2 -23.85 10.91 -22.96
C SER A 2 -22.43 10.55 -22.51
N VAL A 3 -21.42 11.15 -23.16
CA VAL A 3 -19.99 10.98 -22.81
C VAL A 3 -19.71 11.36 -21.35
N SER A 4 -20.43 12.36 -20.83
CA SER A 4 -20.34 12.76 -19.42
C SER A 4 -20.73 11.67 -18.42
N VAL A 5 -21.82 10.94 -18.68
CA VAL A 5 -22.29 9.84 -17.82
C VAL A 5 -21.33 8.66 -17.85
N LEU A 6 -20.73 8.37 -19.02
CA LEU A 6 -19.72 7.33 -19.15
C LEU A 6 -18.45 7.66 -18.34
N ASN A 7 -18.01 8.92 -18.39
CA ASN A 7 -16.84 9.38 -17.66
C ASN A 7 -17.08 9.42 -16.12
N ALA A 8 -18.28 9.78 -15.68
CA ALA A 8 -18.66 9.76 -14.26
C ALA A 8 -18.67 8.32 -13.68
N ASN A 9 -19.18 7.35 -14.44
CA ASN A 9 -19.16 5.94 -14.05
C ASN A 9 -17.73 5.38 -14.00
N LEU A 10 -16.90 5.76 -14.97
CA LEU A 10 -15.49 5.37 -14.99
C LEU A 10 -14.74 5.87 -13.75
N LEU A 11 -14.95 7.13 -13.35
CA LEU A 11 -14.30 7.68 -12.17
C LEU A 11 -14.72 6.94 -10.88
N LEU A 12 -16.01 6.65 -10.73
CA LEU A 12 -16.49 5.86 -9.60
C LEU A 12 -15.82 4.48 -9.55
N GLU A 13 -15.77 3.79 -10.68
CA GLU A 13 -15.13 2.47 -10.79
C GLU A 13 -13.64 2.54 -10.45
N GLN A 14 -12.93 3.57 -10.90
CA GLN A 14 -11.51 3.76 -10.57
C GLN A 14 -11.29 3.93 -9.06
N TYR A 15 -12.11 4.73 -8.38
CA TYR A 15 -12.03 4.88 -6.93
C TYR A 15 -12.42 3.60 -6.17
N GLU A 16 -13.41 2.86 -6.66
CA GLU A 16 -13.79 1.56 -6.10
C GLU A 16 -12.63 0.55 -6.21
N GLN A 17 -12.02 0.44 -7.40
CA GLN A 17 -10.88 -0.45 -7.64
C GLN A 17 -9.67 -0.06 -6.79
N LEU A 18 -9.35 1.23 -6.69
CA LEU A 18 -8.25 1.71 -5.84
C LEU A 18 -8.53 1.40 -4.36
N ASN A 19 -9.74 1.67 -3.88
CA ASN A 19 -10.16 1.34 -2.52
C ASN A 19 -9.95 -0.15 -2.22
N TYR A 20 -10.42 -1.02 -3.10
CA TYR A 20 -10.25 -2.46 -2.94
C TYR A 20 -8.77 -2.88 -2.92
N VAL A 21 -7.95 -2.36 -3.83
CA VAL A 21 -6.52 -2.70 -3.85
C VAL A 21 -5.81 -2.26 -2.57
N VAL A 22 -6.09 -1.06 -2.07
CA VAL A 22 -5.45 -0.55 -0.84
C VAL A 22 -5.92 -1.34 0.39
N GLU A 23 -7.18 -1.77 0.44
CA GLU A 23 -7.69 -2.70 1.45
C GLU A 23 -6.95 -4.04 1.43
N GLN A 24 -6.80 -4.64 0.24
CA GLN A 24 -6.04 -5.88 0.08
C GLN A 24 -4.57 -5.71 0.48
N MET A 25 -3.95 -4.56 0.21
CA MET A 25 -2.61 -4.26 0.70
C MET A 25 -2.55 -4.23 2.23
N LEU A 26 -3.52 -3.61 2.89
CA LEU A 26 -3.61 -3.60 4.35
C LEU A 26 -3.77 -5.02 4.91
N GLU A 27 -4.67 -5.82 4.36
CA GLU A 27 -4.89 -7.21 4.79
C GLU A 27 -3.61 -8.05 4.64
N ASN A 28 -2.91 -7.94 3.51
CA ASN A 28 -1.65 -8.65 3.30
C ASN A 28 -0.56 -8.21 4.29
N ALA A 29 -0.47 -6.91 4.60
CA ALA A 29 0.48 -6.42 5.60
C ALA A 29 0.16 -6.92 7.02
N GLN A 30 -1.12 -6.98 7.39
CA GLN A 30 -1.56 -7.52 8.68
C GLN A 30 -1.28 -9.03 8.82
N GLN A 31 -1.34 -9.76 7.72
CA GLN A 31 -1.04 -11.20 7.65
C GLN A 31 0.45 -11.50 7.40
N GLU A 32 1.31 -10.47 7.33
CA GLU A 32 2.73 -10.59 6.98
C GLU A 32 2.99 -11.26 5.61
N ASN A 33 2.02 -11.19 4.69
CA ASN A 33 2.13 -11.66 3.31
C ASN A 33 2.87 -10.64 2.44
N TRP A 34 4.14 -10.40 2.76
CA TRP A 34 4.95 -9.32 2.17
C TRP A 34 5.14 -9.44 0.65
N GLU A 35 5.26 -10.66 0.13
CA GLU A 35 5.38 -10.90 -1.32
C GLU A 35 4.11 -10.46 -2.06
N SER A 36 2.94 -10.85 -1.56
CA SER A 36 1.64 -10.42 -2.10
C SER A 36 1.47 -8.90 -2.01
N LEU A 37 1.89 -8.28 -0.90
CA LEU A 37 1.86 -6.83 -0.74
C LEU A 37 2.72 -6.11 -1.81
N ILE A 38 3.94 -6.59 -2.05
CA ILE A 38 4.84 -6.05 -3.07
C ILE A 38 4.24 -6.22 -4.47
N ASN A 39 3.63 -7.37 -4.76
CA ASN A 39 2.97 -7.63 -6.05
C ASN A 39 1.79 -6.69 -6.32
N LEU A 40 1.07 -6.25 -5.27
CA LEU A 40 -0.01 -5.28 -5.38
C LEU A 40 0.48 -3.85 -5.64
N GLN A 41 1.75 -3.54 -5.35
CA GLN A 41 2.30 -2.19 -5.48
C GLN A 41 2.19 -1.65 -6.91
N ALA A 42 2.52 -2.45 -7.92
CA ALA A 42 2.42 -2.01 -9.32
C ALA A 42 0.98 -1.65 -9.71
N LYS A 43 0.01 -2.46 -9.27
CA LYS A 43 -1.42 -2.22 -9.52
C LYS A 43 -1.92 -0.97 -8.80
N TYR A 44 -1.49 -0.75 -7.55
CA TYR A 44 -1.81 0.48 -6.81
C TYR A 44 -1.33 1.73 -7.55
N HIS A 45 -0.06 1.75 -8.00
CA HIS A 45 0.50 2.90 -8.72
C HIS A 45 -0.26 3.18 -10.01
N GLN A 46 -0.54 2.13 -10.79
CA GLN A 46 -1.31 2.25 -12.04
C GLN A 46 -2.71 2.84 -11.80
N LEU A 47 -3.43 2.38 -10.78
CA LEU A 47 -4.77 2.88 -10.46
C LEU A 47 -4.75 4.34 -9.97
N ALA A 48 -3.75 4.70 -9.15
CA ALA A 48 -3.59 6.07 -8.68
C ALA A 48 -3.28 7.04 -9.85
N GLU A 49 -2.39 6.64 -10.75
CA GLU A 49 -2.05 7.42 -11.95
C GLU A 49 -3.25 7.59 -12.88
N ASN A 50 -4.04 6.53 -13.09
CA ASN A 50 -5.27 6.59 -13.89
C ASN A 50 -6.29 7.61 -13.34
N ILE A 51 -6.43 7.70 -12.01
CA ILE A 51 -7.31 8.69 -11.38
C ILE A 51 -6.75 10.10 -11.60
N GLN A 52 -5.44 10.29 -11.42
CA GLN A 52 -4.79 11.60 -11.61
C GLN A 52 -4.93 12.11 -13.05
N LEU A 53 -4.81 11.22 -14.04
CA LEU A 53 -4.97 11.57 -15.46
C LEU A 53 -6.41 11.93 -15.83
N ASN A 54 -7.39 11.45 -15.05
CA ASN A 54 -8.82 11.67 -15.26
C ASN A 54 -9.41 12.75 -14.35
N ASP A 55 -8.57 13.49 -13.61
CA ASP A 55 -8.97 14.52 -12.63
C ASP A 55 -9.40 15.83 -13.33
N ASP A 56 -10.32 15.70 -14.28
CA ASP A 56 -10.94 16.82 -14.96
C ASP A 56 -11.99 17.42 -14.02
N ILE A 57 -11.73 18.62 -13.49
CA ILE A 57 -12.62 19.31 -12.53
C ILE A 57 -14.07 19.46 -13.06
N ASN A 58 -14.25 19.44 -14.38
CA ASN A 58 -15.56 19.50 -15.03
C ASN A 58 -16.39 18.21 -14.87
N LEU A 59 -15.75 17.06 -14.64
CA LEU A 59 -16.41 15.77 -14.44
C LEU A 59 -17.23 15.72 -13.15
N ILE A 60 -16.81 16.45 -12.11
CA ILE A 60 -17.48 16.45 -10.80
C ILE A 60 -18.91 16.99 -10.91
N ASN A 61 -19.18 17.90 -11.85
CA ASN A 61 -20.50 18.49 -12.06
C ASN A 61 -21.50 17.52 -12.70
N ASP A 62 -21.02 16.49 -13.40
CA ASP A 62 -21.84 15.49 -14.09
C ASP A 62 -22.10 14.23 -13.23
N ILE A 63 -21.48 14.14 -12.06
CA ILE A 63 -21.63 13.01 -11.12
C ILE A 63 -22.88 13.22 -10.26
N SER A 64 -23.73 12.20 -10.15
CA SER A 64 -24.88 12.24 -9.24
C SER A 64 -24.45 12.35 -7.77
N SER A 65 -25.29 12.92 -6.91
CA SER A 65 -24.99 13.05 -5.47
C SER A 65 -24.62 11.71 -4.82
N SER A 66 -25.33 10.63 -5.18
CA SER A 66 -25.04 9.28 -4.68
C SER A 66 -23.63 8.82 -5.05
N GLN A 67 -23.20 9.07 -6.29
CA GLN A 67 -21.86 8.67 -6.73
C GLN A 67 -20.76 9.53 -6.08
N GLN A 68 -21.03 10.83 -5.87
CA GLN A 68 -20.12 11.70 -5.13
C GLN A 68 -19.93 11.23 -3.67
N ASP A 69 -21.01 10.79 -3.02
CA ASP A 69 -20.96 10.26 -1.67
C ASP A 69 -20.17 8.94 -1.60
N SER A 70 -20.34 8.05 -2.59
CA SER A 70 -19.53 6.82 -2.74
C SER A 70 -18.05 7.13 -2.94
N ILE A 71 -17.69 8.04 -3.85
CA ILE A 71 -16.30 8.45 -4.08
C ILE A 71 -15.70 9.04 -2.78
N ARG A 72 -16.46 9.90 -2.08
CA ARG A 72 -16.00 10.47 -0.80
C ARG A 72 -15.77 9.39 0.27
N MET A 73 -16.61 8.37 0.31
CA MET A 73 -16.44 7.22 1.19
C MET A 73 -15.16 6.44 0.82
N TYR A 74 -14.94 6.14 -0.46
CA TYR A 74 -13.74 5.44 -0.93
C TYR A 74 -12.46 6.23 -0.62
N ILE A 75 -12.44 7.54 -0.84
CA ILE A 75 -11.31 8.39 -0.50
C ILE A 75 -10.97 8.30 1.00
N LYS A 76 -12.00 8.39 1.86
CA LYS A 76 -11.79 8.26 3.33
C LYS A 76 -11.22 6.90 3.70
N ASN A 77 -11.72 5.84 3.09
CA ASN A 77 -11.25 4.48 3.34
C ASN A 77 -9.79 4.31 2.87
N ILE A 78 -9.47 4.73 1.64
CA ILE A 78 -8.11 4.71 1.08
C ILE A 78 -7.12 5.40 2.02
N LEU A 79 -7.43 6.62 2.47
CA LEU A 79 -6.55 7.38 3.38
C LEU A 79 -6.38 6.67 4.73
N SER A 80 -7.47 6.11 5.27
CA SER A 80 -7.44 5.36 6.53
C SER A 80 -6.60 4.09 6.41
N TYR A 81 -6.75 3.35 5.32
CA TYR A 81 -6.00 2.13 5.06
C TYR A 81 -4.51 2.41 4.83
N GLN A 82 -4.17 3.46 4.06
CA GLN A 82 -2.79 3.89 3.85
C GLN A 82 -2.10 4.26 5.15
N LEU A 83 -2.76 5.02 6.04
CA LEU A 83 -2.19 5.39 7.33
C LEU A 83 -1.89 4.17 8.21
N GLN A 84 -2.76 3.15 8.17
CA GLN A 84 -2.54 1.90 8.91
C GLN A 84 -1.40 1.08 8.29
N LEU A 85 -1.39 0.97 6.96
CA LEU A 85 -0.36 0.27 6.21
C LEU A 85 1.02 0.87 6.47
N GLU A 86 1.13 2.20 6.44
CA GLU A 86 2.38 2.92 6.74
C GLU A 86 2.92 2.55 8.13
N LYS A 87 2.06 2.53 9.14
CA LYS A 87 2.46 2.15 10.51
C LYS A 87 2.97 0.72 10.59
N LEU A 88 2.29 -0.21 9.92
CA LEU A 88 2.70 -1.63 9.87
C LEU A 88 4.04 -1.80 9.17
N ILE A 89 4.22 -1.14 8.02
CA ILE A 89 5.48 -1.20 7.26
C ILE A 89 6.64 -0.61 8.06
N HIS A 90 6.45 0.55 8.72
CA HIS A 90 7.50 1.14 9.55
C HIS A 90 7.87 0.24 10.73
N ARG A 91 6.88 -0.32 11.41
CA ARG A 91 7.12 -1.27 12.50
C ARG A 91 7.92 -2.47 12.00
N ARG A 92 7.52 -3.07 10.87
CA ARG A 92 8.21 -4.22 10.30
C ARG A 92 9.64 -3.90 9.90
N HIS A 93 9.90 -2.73 9.32
CA HIS A 93 11.25 -2.29 9.01
C HIS A 93 12.13 -2.18 10.25
N SER A 94 11.61 -1.62 11.34
CA SER A 94 12.34 -1.53 12.61
C SER A 94 12.67 -2.92 13.18
N GLU A 95 11.69 -3.84 13.17
CA GLU A 95 11.89 -5.22 13.63
C GLU A 95 12.95 -5.96 12.78
N LEU A 96 12.92 -5.80 11.45
CA LEU A 96 13.92 -6.39 10.56
C LEU A 96 15.31 -5.79 10.79
N ALA A 97 15.41 -4.49 11.03
CA ALA A 97 16.68 -3.82 11.31
C ALA A 97 17.32 -4.34 12.61
N GLU A 98 16.50 -4.55 13.65
CA GLU A 98 16.95 -5.14 14.92
C GLU A 98 17.45 -6.58 14.72
N LEU A 99 16.66 -7.44 14.06
CA LEU A 99 17.04 -8.83 13.80
C LEU A 99 18.33 -8.96 12.98
N ILE A 100 18.51 -8.13 11.95
CA ILE A 100 19.74 -8.11 11.16
C ILE A 100 20.93 -7.66 12.02
N GLY A 101 20.74 -6.63 12.85
CA GLY A 101 21.76 -6.14 13.77
C GLY A 101 22.20 -7.21 14.77
N GLU A 102 21.25 -7.89 15.41
CA GLU A 102 21.51 -9.01 16.31
C GLU A 102 22.26 -10.14 15.60
N GLN A 103 21.83 -10.53 14.40
CA GLN A 103 22.47 -11.60 13.63
C GLN A 103 23.94 -11.28 13.32
N VAL A 104 24.26 -10.04 12.95
CA VAL A 104 25.64 -9.61 12.69
C VAL A 104 26.50 -9.65 13.96
N ASP A 105 25.96 -9.22 15.10
CA ASP A 105 26.65 -9.32 16.39
C ASP A 105 26.92 -10.78 16.78
N TYR A 106 25.92 -11.65 16.64
CA TYR A 106 26.07 -13.09 16.88
C TYR A 106 27.15 -13.71 15.98
N GLN A 107 27.15 -13.41 14.68
CA GLN A 107 28.17 -13.91 13.75
C GLN A 107 29.57 -13.42 14.14
N THR A 108 29.70 -12.14 14.51
CA THR A 108 30.97 -11.55 14.95
C THR A 108 31.53 -12.25 16.19
N LYS A 109 30.67 -12.58 17.15
CA LYS A 109 31.06 -13.35 18.34
C LYS A 109 31.52 -14.76 17.97
N ILE A 110 30.79 -15.47 17.11
CA ILE A 110 31.15 -16.82 16.63
C ILE A 110 32.53 -16.79 15.94
N ASP A 111 32.74 -15.85 15.02
CA ASP A 111 34.01 -15.71 14.30
C ASP A 111 35.18 -15.42 15.25
N SER A 112 34.92 -14.62 16.29
CA SER A 112 35.90 -14.31 17.34
C SER A 112 36.24 -15.55 18.17
N TYR A 113 35.25 -16.34 18.58
CA TYR A 113 35.47 -17.59 19.30
C TYR A 113 36.23 -18.61 18.45
N GLN A 114 35.91 -18.75 17.17
CA GLN A 114 36.63 -19.63 16.26
C GLN A 114 38.10 -19.21 16.10
N LYS A 115 38.38 -17.90 15.97
CA LYS A 115 39.76 -17.40 15.94
C LYS A 115 40.53 -17.75 17.20
N ILE A 116 39.92 -17.60 18.38
CA ILE A 116 40.57 -17.95 19.66
C ILE A 116 40.81 -19.46 19.74
N ALA A 117 39.82 -20.28 19.37
CA ALA A 117 39.96 -21.74 19.38
C ALA A 117 41.09 -22.24 18.47
N ASN A 118 41.31 -21.59 17.32
CA ASN A 118 42.39 -21.93 16.39
C ASN A 118 43.80 -21.51 16.87
N LEU A 119 43.90 -20.77 17.99
CA LEU A 119 45.18 -20.36 18.60
C LEU A 119 45.63 -21.29 19.73
N VAL A 120 44.80 -22.26 20.12
CA VAL A 120 45.03 -23.25 21.19
C VAL A 120 45.23 -24.63 20.59
#